data_AF-A0A3D4HCB6-F1
#
_entry.id   AF-A0A3D4HCB6-F1
#
_cell.length_a   1.000
_cell.length_b   1.000
_cell.length_c   1.000
_cell.angle_alpha   90.00
_cell.angle_beta   90.00
_cell.angle_gamma   90.00
#
_symmetry.space_group_name_H-M   'P 1'
#
loop_
_entity.id
_entity.type
_entity.pdbx_description
1 polymer ?
#
loop_
_entity_poly.entity_id
_entity_poly.type
_entity_poly.pdbx_seq_one_letter_code
_entity_poly.pdbx_strand_id
1 'polypeptide(L)'
;MKTATDPRHLRRRTAVKILFAQSFTPQKNRPELVKNILKQVKKINKIIEESAPTWPIDKINKIDLAILHLAIYELKNEDTPPKVIIDEAVELAKEFGSESSGPFVNGVLGTVYDEIFK
;
A
#
# COMPACT_ATOMS: atom_id res chain seq x y z
N MET A 1 -13.20 3.35 -16.81
CA MET A 1 -13.09 4.24 -15.63
C MET A 1 -13.82 3.55 -14.50
N LYS A 2 -13.11 3.01 -13.49
CA LYS A 2 -13.79 2.36 -12.37
C LYS A 2 -14.36 3.45 -11.47
N THR A 3 -15.67 3.44 -11.31
CA THR A 3 -16.43 4.40 -10.50
C THR A 3 -16.06 4.27 -9.03
N ALA A 4 -16.12 5.37 -8.27
CA ALA A 4 -15.85 5.45 -6.83
C ALA A 4 -16.63 4.44 -5.94
N THR A 5 -17.55 3.70 -6.55
CA THR A 5 -18.42 2.68 -5.97
C THR A 5 -17.93 1.23 -6.18
N ASP A 6 -16.80 0.99 -6.86
CA ASP A 6 -16.24 -0.38 -7.00
C ASP A 6 -15.99 -0.99 -5.60
N PRO A 7 -16.62 -2.14 -5.27
CA PRO A 7 -16.42 -2.79 -3.97
C PRO A 7 -14.96 -3.11 -3.63
N ARG A 8 -14.12 -3.39 -4.64
CA ARG A 8 -12.68 -3.65 -4.44
C ARG A 8 -11.96 -2.38 -4.02
N HIS A 9 -12.28 -1.26 -4.67
CA HIS A 9 -11.73 0.05 -4.33
C HIS A 9 -12.16 0.46 -2.91
N LEU A 10 -13.44 0.28 -2.56
CA LEU A 10 -13.95 0.55 -1.20
C LEU A 10 -13.27 -0.32 -0.13
N ARG A 11 -13.00 -1.60 -0.43
CA ARG A 11 -12.24 -2.51 0.44
C ARG A 11 -10.82 -1.98 0.67
N ARG A 12 -10.12 -1.53 -0.38
CA ARG A 12 -8.78 -0.94 -0.28
C ARG A 12 -8.77 0.35 0.53
N ARG A 13 -9.67 1.29 0.23
CA ARG A 13 -9.83 2.54 1.00
C ARG A 13 -10.03 2.27 2.49
N THR A 14 -10.87 1.29 2.82
CA THR A 14 -11.11 0.90 4.22
C THR A 14 -9.85 0.32 4.86
N ALA A 15 -9.12 -0.55 4.15
CA ALA A 15 -7.88 -1.12 4.65
C ALA A 15 -6.81 -0.03 4.90
N VAL A 16 -6.60 0.89 3.96
CA VAL A 16 -5.64 2.00 4.09
C VAL A 16 -5.97 2.88 5.29
N LYS A 17 -7.23 3.28 5.49
CA LYS A 17 -7.64 4.08 6.65
C LYS A 17 -7.30 3.40 7.98
N ILE A 18 -7.53 2.10 8.08
CA ILE A 18 -7.23 1.34 9.30
C ILE A 18 -5.72 1.16 9.50
N LEU A 19 -4.96 0.86 8.43
CA LEU A 19 -3.50 0.78 8.48
C LEU A 19 -2.87 2.11 8.89
N PHE A 20 -3.37 3.22 8.34
CA PHE A 20 -2.95 4.56 8.72
C PHE A 20 -3.25 4.82 10.20
N ALA A 21 -4.47 4.57 10.67
CA ALA A 21 -4.83 4.73 12.08
C ALA A 21 -3.99 3.82 13.01
N GLN A 22 -3.66 2.61 12.57
CA GLN A 22 -2.80 1.65 13.28
C GLN A 22 -1.38 2.18 13.52
N SER A 23 -0.90 3.14 12.70
CA SER A 23 0.41 3.78 12.88
C SER A 23 0.46 4.82 14.00
N PHE A 24 -0.68 5.14 14.61
CA PHE A 24 -0.78 6.04 15.77
C PHE A 24 -1.25 5.28 17.01
N THR A 25 -2.28 4.45 16.86
CA THR A 25 -2.89 3.70 17.96
C THR A 25 -3.33 2.31 17.49
N PRO A 26 -3.13 1.25 18.28
CA PRO A 26 -3.64 -0.08 17.95
C PRO A 26 -5.16 -0.08 17.73
N GLN A 27 -5.60 -0.59 16.57
CA GLN A 27 -7.01 -0.64 16.22
C GLN A 27 -7.66 -1.93 16.76
N LYS A 28 -8.84 -1.84 17.38
CA LYS A 28 -9.54 -3.04 17.91
C LYS A 28 -10.23 -3.83 16.80
N ASN A 29 -10.95 -3.14 15.92
CA ASN A 29 -11.71 -3.75 14.83
C ASN A 29 -10.89 -3.71 13.53
N ARG A 30 -10.21 -4.82 13.23
CA ARG A 30 -9.41 -4.98 12.00
C ARG A 30 -10.06 -6.04 11.09
N PRO A 31 -10.40 -5.72 9.83
CA PRO A 31 -10.77 -6.72 8.84
C PRO A 31 -9.66 -7.76 8.65
N GLU A 32 -10.01 -8.94 8.16
CA GLU A 32 -9.04 -10.03 7.97
C GLU A 32 -7.85 -9.63 7.08
N LEU A 33 -8.12 -8.87 6.02
CA LEU A 33 -7.09 -8.29 5.15
C LEU A 33 -6.04 -7.51 5.96
N VAL A 34 -6.47 -6.59 6.82
CA VAL A 34 -5.57 -5.76 7.64
C VAL A 34 -4.79 -6.63 8.63
N LYS A 35 -5.42 -7.62 9.24
CA LYS A 35 -4.72 -8.56 10.13
C LYS A 35 -3.61 -9.29 9.39
N ASN A 36 -3.87 -9.75 8.17
CA ASN A 36 -2.89 -10.49 7.38
C ASN A 36 -1.73 -9.60 6.91
N ILE A 37 -2.00 -8.35 6.53
CA ILE A 37 -0.96 -7.35 6.25
C ILE A 37 -0.07 -7.14 7.49
N LEU A 38 -0.67 -6.92 8.67
CA LEU A 38 0.08 -6.68 9.90
C LEU A 38 0.93 -7.88 10.35
N LYS A 39 0.48 -9.12 10.09
CA LYS A 39 1.29 -10.34 10.33
C LYS A 39 2.57 -10.36 9.49
N GLN A 40 2.55 -9.72 8.31
CA GLN A 40 3.67 -9.70 7.36
C GLN A 40 4.42 -8.36 7.33
N VAL A 41 4.02 -7.37 8.15
CA VAL A 41 4.49 -5.98 8.04
C VAL A 41 6.01 -5.84 8.07
N LYS A 42 6.72 -6.63 8.89
CA LYS A 42 8.19 -6.59 8.94
C LYS A 42 8.84 -6.99 7.61
N LYS A 43 8.27 -8.02 6.95
CA LYS A 43 8.76 -8.47 5.64
C LYS A 43 8.44 -7.44 4.56
N ILE A 44 7.25 -6.84 4.64
CA ILE A 44 6.83 -5.79 3.70
C ILE A 44 7.70 -4.53 3.86
N ASN A 45 7.99 -4.12 5.10
CA ASN A 45 8.88 -2.99 5.38
C ASN A 45 10.27 -3.19 4.77
N LYS A 46 10.84 -4.40 4.86
CA LYS A 46 12.14 -4.70 4.25
C LYS A 46 12.13 -4.50 2.73
N ILE A 47 11.05 -4.96 2.08
CA ILE A 47 10.86 -4.75 0.63
C ILE A 47 10.79 -3.26 0.30
N ILE A 48 10.06 -2.47 1.11
CA ILE A 48 9.97 -1.02 0.91
C ILE A 48 11.34 -0.35 1.06
N GLU A 49 12.11 -0.73 2.08
CA GLU A 49 13.46 -0.18 2.32
C GLU A 49 14.42 -0.53 1.16
N GLU A 50 14.33 -1.75 0.62
CA GLU A 50 15.14 -2.19 -0.53
C GLU A 50 14.75 -1.46 -1.83
N SER A 51 13.45 -1.26 -2.05
CA SER A 51 12.92 -0.57 -3.24
C SER A 51 13.01 0.97 -3.17
N ALA A 52 13.22 1.55 -1.98
CA ALA A 52 13.35 2.99 -1.75
C ALA A 52 14.56 3.33 -0.87
N PRO A 53 15.80 2.99 -1.28
CA PRO A 53 16.99 3.04 -0.41
C PRO A 53 17.37 4.46 0.03
N THR A 54 16.96 5.49 -0.72
CA THR A 54 17.19 6.90 -0.39
C THR A 54 16.12 7.48 0.54
N TRP A 55 15.06 6.72 0.85
CA TRP A 55 13.96 7.12 1.70
C TRP A 55 13.84 6.19 2.91
N PRO A 56 14.46 6.55 4.05
CA PRO A 56 14.30 5.79 5.29
C PRO A 56 12.81 5.62 5.61
N ILE A 57 12.42 4.42 6.02
CA ILE A 57 11.00 4.07 6.20
C ILE A 57 10.28 4.95 7.22
N ASP A 58 11.01 5.46 8.23
CA ASP A 58 10.50 6.38 9.25
C ASP A 58 10.25 7.80 8.72
N LYS A 59 10.81 8.14 7.55
CA LYS A 59 10.62 9.41 6.85
C LYS A 59 9.52 9.35 5.78
N ILE A 60 9.07 8.16 5.42
CA ILE A 60 7.93 7.99 4.50
C ILE A 60 6.67 8.49 5.20
N ASN A 61 5.84 9.25 4.48
CA ASN A 61 4.56 9.69 5.00
C ASN A 61 3.72 8.46 5.41
N LYS A 62 3.15 8.48 6.62
CA LYS A 62 2.37 7.37 7.17
C LYS A 62 1.23 6.93 6.24
N ILE A 63 0.64 7.85 5.46
CA ILE A 63 -0.41 7.48 4.49
C ILE A 63 0.15 6.70 3.30
N ASP A 64 1.28 7.16 2.75
CA ASP A 64 1.97 6.49 1.64
C ASP A 64 2.47 5.12 2.09
N LEU A 65 3.00 5.02 3.31
CA LEU A 65 3.43 3.76 3.90
C LEU A 65 2.26 2.77 4.06
N ALA A 66 1.10 3.23 4.50
CA ALA A 66 -0.10 2.39 4.61
C ALA A 66 -0.59 1.89 3.23
N ILE A 67 -0.47 2.71 2.19
CA ILE A 67 -0.79 2.33 0.80
C ILE A 67 0.21 1.29 0.28
N LEU A 68 1.50 1.52 0.49
CA LEU A 68 2.56 0.56 0.13
C LEU A 68 2.38 -0.79 0.84
N HIS A 69 2.01 -0.77 2.14
CA HIS A 69 1.72 -1.99 2.89
C HIS A 69 0.62 -2.83 2.26
N LEU A 70 -0.47 -2.16 1.85
CA LEU A 70 -1.58 -2.83 1.18
C LEU A 70 -1.16 -3.36 -0.19
N ALA A 71 -0.56 -2.52 -1.04
CA ALA A 71 -0.23 -2.87 -2.41
C ALA A 71 0.78 -4.02 -2.49
N ILE A 72 1.84 -3.98 -1.68
CA ILE A 72 2.87 -5.03 -1.65
C ILE A 72 2.29 -6.35 -1.12
N TYR A 73 1.37 -6.28 -0.15
CA TYR A 73 0.67 -7.48 0.30
C TYR A 73 -0.17 -8.08 -0.83
N GLU A 74 -0.96 -7.27 -1.55
CA GLU A 74 -1.78 -7.74 -2.67
C GLU A 74 -0.92 -8.34 -3.79
N LEU A 75 0.19 -7.70 -4.16
CA LEU A 75 1.10 -8.19 -5.20
C LEU A 75 1.65 -9.60 -4.92
N LYS A 76 1.77 -9.96 -3.64
CA LYS A 76 2.38 -11.23 -3.21
C LYS A 76 1.37 -12.31 -2.85
N ASN A 77 0.13 -11.95 -2.55
CA ASN A 77 -0.83 -12.86 -1.90
C ASN A 77 -2.20 -12.91 -2.60
N GLU A 78 -2.47 -12.05 -3.60
CA GLU A 78 -3.75 -12.03 -4.30
C GLU A 78 -3.57 -12.24 -5.82
N ASP A 79 -4.56 -12.87 -6.46
CA ASP A 79 -4.57 -13.13 -7.91
C ASP A 79 -4.94 -11.88 -8.75
N THR A 80 -5.01 -10.69 -8.13
CA THR A 80 -5.32 -9.45 -8.84
C THR A 80 -4.14 -9.10 -9.75
N PRO A 81 -4.36 -8.78 -11.05
CA PRO A 81 -3.27 -8.45 -11.95
C PRO A 81 -2.39 -7.32 -11.38
N PRO A 82 -1.04 -7.45 -11.39
CA PRO A 82 -0.13 -6.49 -10.75
C PRO A 82 -0.37 -5.04 -11.18
N LYS A 83 -0.61 -4.80 -12.47
CA LYS A 83 -0.91 -3.47 -13.00
C LYS A 83 -2.14 -2.84 -12.35
N VAL A 84 -3.19 -3.64 -12.10
CA VAL A 84 -4.41 -3.16 -11.43
C VAL A 84 -4.12 -2.79 -9.98
N ILE A 85 -3.27 -3.55 -9.28
CA ILE A 85 -2.87 -3.23 -7.89
C ILE A 85 -2.10 -1.91 -7.85
N ILE A 86 -1.14 -1.74 -8.76
CA ILE A 86 -0.31 -0.52 -8.84
C ILE A 86 -1.19 0.70 -9.19
N ASP A 87 -2.05 0.59 -10.19
CA ASP A 87 -2.96 1.67 -10.59
C ASP A 87 -3.86 2.08 -9.40
N GLU A 88 -4.44 1.12 -8.68
CA GLU A 88 -5.28 1.40 -7.50
C GLU A 88 -4.49 2.02 -6.34
N ALA A 89 -3.25 1.59 -6.11
CA ALA A 89 -2.39 2.19 -5.09
C ALA A 89 -2.06 3.65 -5.40
N VAL A 90 -1.78 3.96 -6.67
CA VAL A 90 -1.53 5.33 -7.13
C VAL A 90 -2.77 6.20 -6.99
N GLU A 91 -3.96 5.68 -7.31
CA GLU A 91 -5.22 6.41 -7.10
C GLU A 91 -5.50 6.68 -5.61
N LEU A 92 -5.23 5.72 -4.72
CA LEU A 92 -5.35 5.93 -3.26
C LEU A 92 -4.36 7.00 -2.76
N ALA A 93 -3.15 7.04 -3.34
CA ALA A 93 -2.14 8.03 -3.00
C ALA A 93 -2.55 9.44 -3.44
N LYS A 94 -3.24 9.58 -4.59
CA LYS A 94 -3.86 10.83 -5.01
C LYS A 94 -5.04 11.24 -4.14
N GLU A 95 -5.82 10.27 -3.64
CA GLU A 95 -7.00 10.54 -2.81
C GLU A 95 -6.63 11.02 -1.40
N PHE A 96 -5.64 10.37 -0.76
CA PHE A 96 -5.32 10.62 0.66
C PHE A 96 -4.00 11.35 0.89
N GLY A 97 -3.10 11.31 -0.07
CA GLY A 97 -1.75 11.85 0.05
C GLY A 97 -1.66 13.31 -0.40
N SER A 98 -0.43 13.71 -0.72
CA SER A 98 -0.10 15.01 -1.30
C SER A 98 0.15 14.89 -2.80
N GLU A 99 0.44 16.01 -3.48
CA GLU A 99 0.78 16.02 -4.91
C GLU A 99 1.97 15.12 -5.26
N SER A 100 2.91 14.92 -4.32
CA SER A 100 4.07 14.04 -4.52
C SER A 100 3.80 12.57 -4.21
N SER A 101 2.69 12.23 -3.55
CA SER A 101 2.39 10.87 -3.09
C SER A 101 2.15 9.90 -4.24
N GLY A 102 1.38 10.30 -5.25
CA GLY A 102 1.12 9.48 -6.45
C GLY A 102 2.40 9.05 -7.18
N PRO A 103 3.26 10.01 -7.60
CA PRO A 103 4.55 9.71 -8.22
C PRO A 103 5.47 8.86 -7.33
N PHE A 104 5.52 9.15 -6.03
CA PHE A 104 6.33 8.39 -5.08
C PHE A 104 5.89 6.92 -4.99
N VAL A 105 4.61 6.66 -4.72
CA VAL A 105 4.05 5.30 -4.63
C VAL A 105 4.26 4.54 -5.94
N ASN A 106 4.05 5.18 -7.08
CA ASN A 106 4.29 4.57 -8.39
C ASN A 106 5.75 4.17 -8.59
N GLY A 107 6.69 5.03 -8.20
CA GLY A 107 8.12 4.76 -8.30
C GLY A 107 8.55 3.56 -7.45
N VAL A 108 8.13 3.52 -6.18
CA VAL A 108 8.45 2.40 -5.27
C VAL A 108 7.86 1.09 -5.80
N LEU A 109 6.58 1.08 -6.19
CA LEU A 109 5.93 -0.13 -6.69
C LEU A 109 6.48 -0.59 -8.04
N GLY A 110 7.02 0.31 -8.86
CA GLY A 110 7.75 -0.04 -10.07
C GLY A 110 9.00 -0.87 -9.78
N THR A 111 9.80 -0.46 -8.80
CA THR A 111 10.96 -1.24 -8.33
C THR A 111 10.54 -2.58 -7.75
N VAL A 112 9.51 -2.60 -6.88
CA VAL A 112 8.97 -3.84 -6.31
C VAL A 112 8.49 -4.81 -7.40
N TYR A 113 7.82 -4.29 -8.42
CA TYR A 113 7.33 -5.10 -9.54
C TYR A 113 8.49 -5.78 -10.28
N ASP A 114 9.54 -5.02 -10.59
CA ASP A 114 10.75 -5.55 -11.20
C ASP A 114 11.44 -6.60 -10.32
N GLU A 115 11.44 -6.44 -9.00
CA GLU A 115 12.03 -7.44 -8.09
C GLU A 115 11.22 -8.75 -7.97
N ILE A 116 9.89 -8.68 -8.11
CA ILE A 116 9.01 -9.85 -7.94
C ILE A 116 8.81 -10.62 -9.25
N PHE A 117 8.71 -9.94 -10.38
CA PHE A 117 8.22 -10.52 -11.64
C PHE A 117 9.25 -10.56 -12.78
N LYS A 118 10.45 -10.05 -12.56
CA LYS A 118 11.54 -10.05 -13.54
C LYS A 118 12.58 -11.10 -13.18
#